data_AF-A0A7S2W0Q1-F1
#
_entry.id   AF-A0A7S2W0Q1-F1
#
_cell.length_a   1.000
_cell.length_b   1.000
_cell.length_c   1.000
_cell.angle_alpha   90.00
_cell.angle_beta   90.00
_cell.angle_gamma   90.00
#
_symmetry.space_group_name_H-M   'P 1'
#
loop_
_entity.id
_entity.type
_entity.pdbx_description
1 polymer ?
#
loop_
_entity_poly.entity_id
_entity_poly.type
_entity_poly.pdbx_seq_one_letter_code
_entity_poly.pdbx_strand_id
1 'polypeptide(L)'
;QPRPPVKFTFPKGDTEMQHVLKIGSAALQVIEDGKPAAGTFEIEWDKDSPAAQFFTATPDKGNLAAGTATDVAFSFSPPTVEDSCGLEVGQWARTMVRCHLKGGFAHDHATEGPIHVLLEGFIQ
;
A
#
# COMPACT_ATOMS: atom_id res chain seq x y z
N GLN A 1 5.92 -12.04 16.76
CA GLN A 1 6.71 -10.98 16.09
C GLN A 1 5.80 -10.29 15.08
N PRO A 2 5.84 -8.95 14.93
CA PRO A 2 5.10 -8.29 13.86
C PRO A 2 5.65 -8.76 12.50
N ARG A 3 4.77 -8.93 11.52
CA ARG A 3 5.15 -9.29 10.15
C ARG A 3 6.00 -8.15 9.56
N PRO A 4 7.11 -8.44 8.84
CA PRO A 4 7.87 -7.40 8.17
C PRO A 4 7.00 -6.68 7.11
N PRO A 5 7.22 -5.38 6.88
CA PRO A 5 6.44 -4.63 5.89
C PRO A 5 6.73 -5.13 4.47
N VAL A 6 5.73 -5.05 3.60
CA VAL A 6 5.93 -5.18 2.15
C VAL A 6 6.68 -3.93 1.68
N LYS A 7 7.77 -4.10 0.93
CA LYS A 7 8.61 -2.97 0.49
C LYS A 7 8.43 -2.72 -1.00
N PHE A 8 8.12 -1.47 -1.36
CA PHE A 8 8.15 -0.98 -2.73
C PHE A 8 9.20 0.12 -2.88
N THR A 9 9.98 0.05 -3.96
CA THR A 9 11.08 0.97 -4.23
C THR A 9 10.89 1.57 -5.62
N PHE A 10 10.93 2.90 -5.72
CA PHE A 10 10.86 3.68 -6.95
C PHE A 10 12.26 4.28 -7.19
N PRO A 11 13.07 3.67 -8.09
CA PRO A 11 14.45 4.08 -8.31
C PRO A 11 14.51 5.43 -9.06
N LYS A 12 15.72 6.01 -9.06
CA LYS A 12 16.00 7.24 -9.80
C LYS A 12 15.59 7.11 -11.27
N GLY A 13 14.88 8.11 -11.78
CA GLY A 13 14.53 8.24 -13.20
C GLY A 13 13.32 7.42 -13.66
N ASP A 14 12.66 6.70 -12.76
CA ASP A 14 11.47 5.90 -13.07
C ASP A 14 10.23 6.46 -12.37
N THR A 15 9.68 7.52 -12.94
CA THR A 15 8.51 8.25 -12.42
C THR A 15 7.18 7.67 -12.88
N GLU A 16 7.19 6.72 -13.82
CA GLU A 16 5.97 6.07 -14.34
C GLU A 16 5.73 4.69 -13.70
N MET A 17 6.69 4.17 -12.93
CA MET A 17 6.53 2.87 -12.29
C MET A 17 5.38 2.86 -11.27
N GLN A 18 4.59 1.80 -11.33
CA GLN A 18 3.56 1.48 -10.34
C GLN A 18 3.86 0.14 -9.68
N HIS A 19 3.76 0.09 -8.36
CA HIS A 19 3.81 -1.17 -7.61
C HIS A 19 2.41 -1.59 -7.17
N VAL A 20 2.06 -2.85 -7.37
CA VAL A 20 0.71 -3.35 -7.09
C VAL A 20 0.70 -4.19 -5.83
N LEU A 21 -0.15 -3.83 -4.88
CA LEU A 21 -0.53 -4.65 -3.74
C LEU A 21 -1.88 -5.32 -4.00
N LYS A 22 -1.92 -6.65 -3.98
CA LYS A 22 -3.17 -7.40 -4.12
C LYS A 22 -3.81 -7.62 -2.75
N ILE A 23 -5.02 -7.10 -2.56
CA ILE A 23 -5.81 -7.22 -1.33
C ILE A 23 -6.96 -8.19 -1.60
N GLY A 24 -7.03 -9.30 -0.85
CA GLY A 24 -8.03 -10.35 -1.05
C GLY A 24 -8.96 -10.56 0.14
N SER A 25 -10.18 -11.02 -0.15
CA SER A 25 -11.12 -11.61 0.81
C SER A 25 -11.27 -13.12 0.54
N ALA A 26 -11.45 -13.93 1.58
CA ALA A 26 -11.55 -15.38 1.46
C ALA A 26 -12.85 -15.84 0.78
N ALA A 27 -12.79 -16.92 -0.02
CA ALA A 27 -13.93 -17.50 -0.73
C ALA A 27 -14.68 -18.55 0.11
N LEU A 28 -15.95 -18.79 -0.25
CA LEU A 28 -16.97 -19.65 0.39
C LEU A 28 -16.56 -21.10 0.74
N GLN A 29 -15.44 -21.63 0.27
CA GLN A 29 -15.15 -23.07 0.37
C GLN A 29 -14.28 -23.49 1.58
N VAL A 30 -13.97 -22.61 2.53
CA VAL A 30 -13.01 -22.92 3.60
C VAL A 30 -13.65 -23.15 4.98
N ILE A 31 -14.97 -23.01 5.17
CA ILE A 31 -15.56 -23.24 6.50
C ILE A 31 -16.96 -23.83 6.39
N GLU A 32 -17.16 -24.97 7.06
CA GLU A 32 -18.41 -25.74 7.15
C GLU A 32 -19.58 -24.98 7.81
N ASP A 33 -19.43 -23.71 8.24
CA ASP A 33 -20.46 -23.02 9.04
C ASP A 33 -20.59 -21.48 8.84
N GLY A 34 -19.94 -20.88 7.83
CA GLY A 34 -19.82 -19.41 7.74
C GLY A 34 -20.56 -18.74 6.56
N LYS A 35 -21.41 -17.74 6.85
CA LYS A 35 -21.95 -16.83 5.80
C LYS A 35 -20.81 -16.08 5.09
N PRO A 36 -20.89 -15.84 3.78
CA PRO A 36 -19.88 -15.09 3.03
C PRO A 36 -19.69 -13.69 3.64
N ALA A 37 -18.48 -13.39 4.10
CA ALA A 37 -18.15 -12.06 4.62
C ALA A 37 -17.56 -11.21 3.48
N ALA A 38 -18.37 -10.28 2.97
CA ALA A 38 -17.82 -9.15 2.23
C ALA A 38 -16.90 -8.33 3.17
N GLY A 39 -15.88 -7.71 2.59
CA GLY A 39 -14.96 -6.85 3.32
C GLY A 39 -14.90 -5.46 2.71
N THR A 40 -14.28 -4.53 3.41
CA THR A 40 -13.82 -3.26 2.88
C THR A 40 -12.35 -3.09 3.20
N PHE A 41 -11.63 -2.34 2.38
CA PHE A 41 -10.26 -1.98 2.65
C PHE A 41 -10.08 -0.46 2.63
N GLU A 42 -9.08 0.01 3.36
CA GLU A 42 -8.75 1.42 3.48
C GLU A 42 -7.23 1.58 3.64
N ILE A 43 -6.66 2.51 2.87
CA ILE A 43 -5.25 2.86 2.89
C ILE A 43 -5.06 4.07 3.81
N GLU A 44 -4.38 3.87 4.94
CA GLU A 44 -4.02 4.93 5.88
C GLU A 44 -2.55 5.33 5.67
N TRP A 45 -2.33 6.61 5.37
CA TRP A 45 -1.01 7.21 5.22
C TRP A 45 -0.43 7.66 6.56
N ASP A 46 0.88 7.51 6.73
CA ASP A 46 1.60 8.13 7.84
C ASP A 46 1.59 9.66 7.71
N LYS A 47 0.80 10.30 8.57
CA LYS A 47 0.62 11.77 8.59
C LYS A 47 1.85 12.51 9.10
N ASP A 48 2.73 11.83 9.82
CA ASP A 48 3.96 12.41 10.36
C ASP A 48 5.10 12.36 9.32
N SER A 49 4.91 11.62 8.21
CA SER A 49 5.89 11.55 7.14
C SER A 49 5.66 12.62 6.07
N PRO A 50 6.54 13.62 5.94
CA PRO A 50 6.44 14.60 4.85
C PRO A 50 6.64 13.98 3.47
N ALA A 51 7.22 12.78 3.40
CA ALA A 51 7.38 12.04 2.15
C ALA A 51 6.05 11.46 1.63
N ALA A 52 5.02 11.32 2.47
CA ALA A 52 3.73 10.75 2.09
C ALA A 52 3.08 11.51 0.92
N GLN A 53 3.32 12.82 0.80
CA GLN A 53 2.78 13.65 -0.28
C GLN A 53 3.25 13.26 -1.69
N PHE A 54 4.38 12.54 -1.79
CA PHE A 54 4.95 12.12 -3.07
C PHE A 54 4.42 10.77 -3.54
N PHE A 55 3.57 10.11 -2.76
CA PHE A 55 3.04 8.80 -3.09
C PHE A 55 1.52 8.85 -3.16
N THR A 56 0.95 8.04 -4.03
CA THR A 56 -0.49 7.86 -4.15
C THR A 56 -0.85 6.38 -4.17
N ALA A 57 -2.07 6.05 -3.79
CA ALA A 57 -2.62 4.71 -3.87
C ALA A 57 -3.95 4.78 -4.64
N THR A 58 -4.18 3.87 -5.57
CA THR A 58 -5.42 3.82 -6.35
C THR A 58 -5.85 2.38 -6.59
N PRO A 59 -7.06 1.99 -6.16
CA PRO A 59 -7.95 2.70 -5.24
C PRO A 59 -7.36 2.83 -3.81
N ASP A 60 -7.67 3.91 -3.10
CA ASP A 60 -7.25 4.14 -1.71
C ASP A 60 -8.23 3.54 -0.67
N LYS A 61 -9.42 3.17 -1.11
CA LYS A 61 -10.42 2.42 -0.34
C LYS A 61 -11.37 1.70 -1.29
N GLY A 62 -12.07 0.70 -0.77
CA GLY A 62 -13.09 0.04 -1.56
C GLY A 62 -13.71 -1.17 -0.87
N ASN A 63 -14.60 -1.81 -1.61
CA ASN A 63 -15.34 -2.98 -1.13
C ASN A 63 -14.80 -4.22 -1.83
N LEU A 64 -14.74 -5.33 -1.10
CA LEU A 64 -14.33 -6.64 -1.57
C LEU A 64 -15.52 -7.60 -1.43
N ALA A 65 -15.95 -8.15 -2.56
CA ALA A 65 -16.88 -9.28 -2.52
C ALA A 65 -16.18 -10.50 -1.92
N ALA A 66 -16.96 -11.39 -1.29
CA ALA A 66 -16.41 -12.63 -0.73
C ALA A 66 -15.67 -13.43 -1.82
N GLY A 67 -14.46 -13.89 -1.52
CA GLY A 67 -13.62 -14.64 -2.46
C GLY A 67 -12.96 -13.84 -3.57
N THR A 68 -13.08 -12.51 -3.55
CA THR A 68 -12.47 -11.64 -4.56
C THR A 68 -11.24 -10.93 -4.03
N ALA A 69 -10.39 -10.51 -4.96
CA ALA A 69 -9.27 -9.64 -4.67
C ALA A 69 -9.33 -8.41 -5.56
N THR A 70 -8.81 -7.30 -5.04
CA THR A 70 -8.58 -6.07 -5.79
C THR A 70 -7.10 -5.73 -5.77
N ASP A 71 -6.67 -5.08 -6.83
CA ASP A 71 -5.32 -4.54 -6.94
C ASP A 71 -5.34 -3.08 -6.47
N VAL A 72 -4.39 -2.70 -5.62
CA VAL A 72 -4.10 -1.32 -5.22
C VAL A 72 -2.75 -0.94 -5.80
N ALA A 73 -2.76 0.01 -6.73
CA ALA A 73 -1.55 0.54 -7.36
C ALA A 73 -0.98 1.70 -6.54
N PHE A 74 0.28 1.58 -6.15
CA PHE A 74 1.07 2.65 -5.55
C PHE A 74 1.91 3.33 -6.62
N SER A 75 1.83 4.66 -6.69
CA SER A 75 2.62 5.49 -7.61
C SER A 75 3.49 6.47 -6.82
N PHE A 76 4.56 6.94 -7.46
CA PHE A 76 5.48 7.92 -6.90
C PHE A 76 5.64 9.12 -7.84
N SER A 77 5.34 10.31 -7.33
CA SER A 77 5.46 11.59 -8.02
C SER A 77 6.46 12.46 -7.26
N PRO A 78 7.76 12.40 -7.61
CA PRO A 78 8.76 13.27 -6.99
C PRO A 78 8.49 14.74 -7.32
N PRO A 79 8.94 15.69 -6.47
CA PRO A 79 8.87 17.10 -6.81
C PRO A 79 9.73 17.39 -8.04
N THR A 80 9.26 18.27 -8.92
CA THR A 80 10.07 18.80 -10.01
C THR A 80 11.01 19.87 -9.46
N VAL A 81 12.31 19.57 -9.40
CA VAL A 81 13.31 20.58 -9.05
C VAL A 81 13.60 21.40 -10.30
N GLU A 82 13.19 22.67 -10.31
CA GLU A 82 13.55 23.61 -11.37
C GLU A 82 15.05 23.92 -11.32
N ASP A 83 15.69 23.94 -12.49
CA ASP A 83 17.13 24.06 -12.76
C ASP A 83 17.95 24.78 -11.66
N SER A 84 18.53 24.01 -10.75
CA SER A 84 19.54 24.53 -9.81
C SER A 84 20.94 24.29 -10.40
N CYS A 85 21.67 25.38 -10.64
CA CYS A 85 23.00 25.38 -11.27
C CYS A 85 24.13 24.89 -10.33
N GLY A 86 23.96 23.76 -9.65
CA GLY A 86 25.01 23.19 -8.79
C GLY A 86 24.60 21.88 -8.13
N LEU A 87 25.46 20.86 -8.28
CA LEU A 87 25.48 19.55 -7.62
C LEU A 87 24.08 18.91 -7.34
N GLU A 88 23.62 18.05 -8.23
CA GLU A 88 22.39 17.25 -8.05
C GLU A 88 22.56 16.23 -6.90
N VAL A 89 22.28 16.64 -5.67
CA VAL A 89 22.27 15.75 -4.51
C VAL A 89 20.84 15.23 -4.31
N GLY A 90 20.58 14.03 -4.83
CA GLY A 90 19.30 13.35 -4.58
C GLY A 90 19.22 12.69 -3.20
N GLN A 91 17.99 12.51 -2.71
CA GLN A 91 17.68 11.91 -1.42
C GLN A 91 16.57 10.86 -1.53
N TRP A 92 16.59 9.86 -0.64
CA TRP A 92 15.52 8.86 -0.56
C TRP A 92 14.38 9.37 0.33
N ALA A 93 13.19 9.55 -0.26
CA ALA A 93 11.96 9.79 0.47
C ALA A 93 11.33 8.46 0.89
N ARG A 94 10.93 8.34 2.16
CA ARG A 94 10.38 7.10 2.71
C ARG A 94 9.12 7.37 3.52
N THR A 95 8.09 6.56 3.32
CA THR A 95 6.86 6.62 4.13
C THR A 95 6.31 5.22 4.39
N MET A 96 5.60 5.07 5.50
CA MET A 96 4.88 3.85 5.84
C MET A 96 3.40 4.05 5.55
N VAL A 97 2.77 3.03 4.97
CA VAL A 97 1.34 3.00 4.71
C VAL A 97 0.74 1.77 5.38
N ARG A 98 -0.45 1.93 5.96
CA ARG A 98 -1.21 0.85 6.58
C ARG A 98 -2.41 0.51 5.72
N CYS A 99 -2.45 -0.72 5.22
CA CYS A 99 -3.60 -1.26 4.54
C CYS A 99 -4.50 -1.97 5.57
N HIS A 100 -5.62 -1.34 5.90
CA HIS A 100 -6.64 -1.90 6.78
C HIS A 100 -7.60 -2.74 5.97
N LEU A 101 -7.87 -3.96 6.45
CA LEU A 101 -8.96 -4.80 5.95
C LEU A 101 -10.01 -4.88 7.05
N LYS A 102 -11.22 -4.38 6.78
CA LYS A 102 -12.36 -4.37 7.69
C LYS A 102 -13.42 -5.32 7.17
N GLY A 103 -13.72 -6.38 7.93
CA GLY A 103 -14.58 -7.46 7.42
C GLY A 103 -13.89 -8.31 6.35
N GLY A 104 -14.55 -9.40 5.95
CA GLY A 104 -13.87 -10.53 5.33
C GLY A 104 -13.29 -11.47 6.40
N PHE A 105 -13.28 -12.77 6.11
CA PHE A 105 -12.82 -13.76 7.07
C PHE A 105 -11.30 -13.68 7.23
N ALA A 106 -10.83 -13.25 8.40
CA ALA A 106 -9.48 -13.53 8.86
C ALA A 106 -9.48 -14.99 9.36
N HIS A 107 -8.59 -15.83 8.83
CA HIS A 107 -8.40 -17.19 9.35
C HIS A 107 -8.19 -17.15 10.88
N ASP A 108 -8.59 -18.17 11.64
CA ASP A 108 -8.45 -18.27 13.10
C ASP A 108 -7.02 -18.01 13.66
N HIS A 109 -6.02 -17.91 12.78
CA HIS A 109 -4.61 -17.63 13.10
C HIS A 109 -4.05 -16.40 12.38
N ALA A 110 -4.84 -15.72 11.56
CA ALA A 110 -4.46 -14.46 10.94
C ALA A 110 -4.63 -13.36 11.98
N THR A 111 -3.51 -12.73 12.36
CA THR A 111 -3.52 -11.59 13.26
C THR A 111 -4.33 -10.48 12.59
N GLU A 112 -5.49 -10.13 13.16
CA GLU A 112 -6.25 -8.95 12.76
C GLU A 112 -5.34 -7.73 12.96
N GLY A 113 -4.82 -7.21 11.85
CA GLY A 113 -3.89 -6.11 11.89
C GLY A 113 -3.63 -5.56 10.49
N PRO A 114 -3.35 -4.27 10.37
CA PRO A 114 -3.06 -3.68 9.08
C PRO A 114 -1.81 -4.30 8.46
N ILE A 115 -1.83 -4.48 7.15
CA ILE A 115 -0.62 -4.81 6.40
C ILE A 115 0.17 -3.52 6.25
N HIS A 116 1.43 -3.54 6.69
CA HIS A 116 2.33 -2.40 6.54
C HIS A 116 3.05 -2.46 5.19
N VAL A 117 3.06 -1.34 4.47
CA VAL A 117 3.76 -1.15 3.19
C VAL A 117 4.76 -0.01 3.36
N LEU A 118 6.05 -0.31 3.18
CA LEU A 118 7.12 0.69 3.14
C LEU A 118 7.30 1.13 1.69
N LEU A 119 7.11 2.43 1.43
CA LEU A 119 7.34 3.05 0.14
C LEU A 119 8.65 3.85 0.21
N GLU A 120 9.55 3.62 -0.74
CA GLU A 120 10.79 4.38 -0.87
C GLU A 120 10.95 4.90 -2.30
N GLY A 121 11.10 6.21 -2.48
CA GLY A 121 11.26 6.84 -3.79
C GLY A 121 12.47 7.77 -3.80
N PHE A 122 13.20 7.79 -4.91
CA PHE A 122 14.35 8.67 -5.07
C PHE A 122 13.92 10.05 -5.56
N ILE A 123 14.21 11.09 -4.80
CA ILE A 123 14.01 12.50 -5.18
C ILE A 123 15.36 13.04 -5.64
N GLN A 124 15.39 13.76 -6.75
CA GLN A 124 16.56 14.45 -7.29
C GLN A 124 16.33 15.95 -7.27
#